data_AF-I1K6M4-F1
#
_entry.id   AF-I1K6M4-F1
#
_cell.length_a   1.000
_cell.length_b   1.000
_cell.length_c   1.000
_cell.angle_alpha   90.00
_cell.angle_beta   90.00
_cell.angle_gamma   90.00
#
_symmetry.space_group_name_H-M   'P 1'
#
loop_
_entity.id
_entity.type
_entity.pdbx_description
1 polymer ?
#
loop_
_entity_poly.entity_id
_entity_poly.type
_entity_poly.pdbx_seq_one_letter_code
_entity_poly.pdbx_strand_id
1 'polypeptide(L)'
;MVSSSQHILVTGGAGFIGTHTVVQLLKAGFSVSIIDNFDNSVMEAVDRVRQVVGPLLSQNLQFTQGDLRNRDDLEKLFSKTTFDAVIHFAGLKAVAESVAKPRRYFDFNLVGTINLYEFMAKYNCKKMVFSSSATVYGQPEKIPCEEDFKLQAMNPYGRTKLFLEEIARDIQKAEPEWKIILLRYFNPVGAHESGKLGEDPKGIPNNLMPYIQQVAVGRLTELNVYGHDYPTRDGSAVRKIQPYSTMYLFLFLHHIHLQATGQDIRGKCDTGQSK
;
A
#
# COMPACT_ATOMS: atom_id res chain seq x y z
N MET A 1 -33.37 6.21 6.82
CA MET A 1 -32.65 5.07 6.23
C MET A 1 -31.20 5.19 6.66
N VAL A 2 -30.65 4.19 7.35
CA VAL A 2 -29.21 4.15 7.65
C VAL A 2 -28.50 4.07 6.29
N SER A 3 -27.72 5.08 5.94
CA SER A 3 -26.81 4.99 4.79
C SER A 3 -26.00 3.71 4.96
N SER A 4 -26.12 2.75 4.05
CA SER A 4 -25.35 1.50 4.12
C SER A 4 -23.86 1.89 4.18
N SER A 5 -23.18 1.53 5.27
CA SER A 5 -21.74 1.73 5.41
C SER A 5 -21.05 0.98 4.27
N GLN A 6 -20.26 1.68 3.46
CA GLN A 6 -19.51 1.07 2.36
C GLN A 6 -18.48 0.09 2.93
N HIS A 7 -18.30 -1.04 2.26
CA HIS A 7 -17.37 -2.10 2.67
C HIS A 7 -16.12 -2.11 1.79
N ILE A 8 -14.96 -1.88 2.42
CA ILE A 8 -13.66 -1.78 1.77
C ILE A 8 -12.83 -3.02 2.07
N LEU A 9 -12.31 -3.68 1.03
CA LEU A 9 -11.30 -4.71 1.19
C LEU A 9 -9.91 -4.07 1.21
N VAL A 10 -9.11 -4.36 2.23
CA VAL A 10 -7.72 -3.93 2.35
C VAL A 10 -6.81 -5.15 2.33
N THR A 11 -6.24 -5.46 1.16
CA THR A 11 -5.24 -6.54 1.05
C THR A 11 -3.91 -6.06 1.62
N GLY A 12 -3.17 -6.93 2.32
CA GLY A 12 -1.95 -6.53 3.03
C GLY A 12 -2.24 -5.60 4.21
N GLY A 13 -3.47 -5.65 4.73
CA GLY A 13 -3.98 -4.74 5.75
C GLY A 13 -3.34 -4.90 7.13
N ALA A 14 -2.62 -6.00 7.38
CA ALA A 14 -1.84 -6.19 8.61
C ALA A 14 -0.42 -5.58 8.50
N GLY A 15 -0.01 -5.14 7.30
CA GLY A 15 1.27 -4.48 7.09
C GLY A 15 1.33 -3.03 7.63
N PHE A 16 2.51 -2.42 7.54
CA PHE A 16 2.75 -1.06 8.06
C PHE A 16 1.74 -0.03 7.54
N ILE A 17 1.68 0.17 6.22
CA ILE A 17 0.76 1.16 5.64
C ILE A 17 -0.71 0.71 5.78
N GLY A 18 -0.95 -0.59 5.65
CA GLY A 18 -2.28 -1.20 5.73
C GLY A 18 -2.97 -0.91 7.07
N THR A 19 -2.28 -1.15 8.19
CA THR A 19 -2.86 -0.94 9.53
C THR A 19 -3.24 0.52 9.78
N HIS A 20 -2.39 1.47 9.37
CA HIS A 20 -2.68 2.89 9.48
C HIS A 20 -3.87 3.29 8.61
N THR A 21 -3.97 2.72 7.41
CA THR A 21 -5.09 2.94 6.49
C THR A 21 -6.39 2.41 7.08
N VAL A 22 -6.38 1.20 7.63
CA VAL A 22 -7.56 0.57 8.26
C VAL A 22 -8.07 1.41 9.43
N VAL A 23 -7.18 1.95 10.28
CA VAL A 23 -7.57 2.86 11.37
C VAL A 23 -8.34 4.06 10.84
N GLN A 24 -7.87 4.68 9.76
CA GLN A 24 -8.54 5.86 9.18
C GLN A 24 -9.88 5.50 8.54
N LEU A 25 -9.97 4.37 7.83
CA LEU A 25 -11.24 3.89 7.25
C LEU A 25 -12.30 3.63 8.32
N LEU A 26 -11.93 2.95 9.41
CA LEU A 26 -12.84 2.67 10.51
C LEU A 26 -13.29 3.95 11.22
N LYS A 27 -12.37 4.89 11.47
CA LYS A 27 -12.70 6.22 12.04
C LYS A 27 -13.61 7.04 11.12
N ALA A 28 -13.52 6.85 9.81
CA ALA A 28 -14.40 7.46 8.82
C ALA A 28 -15.75 6.73 8.64
N GLY A 29 -16.01 5.65 9.40
CA GLY A 29 -17.30 4.96 9.43
C GLY A 29 -17.47 3.85 8.38
N PHE A 30 -16.40 3.44 7.71
CA PHE A 30 -16.42 2.32 6.76
C PHE A 30 -16.41 0.97 7.47
N SER A 31 -17.00 -0.03 6.83
CA SER A 31 -16.74 -1.44 7.14
C SER A 31 -15.49 -1.89 6.40
N VAL A 32 -14.60 -2.63 7.06
CA VAL A 32 -13.30 -3.00 6.50
C VAL A 32 -13.06 -4.48 6.67
N SER A 33 -12.71 -5.15 5.57
CA SER A 33 -12.17 -6.50 5.58
C SER A 33 -10.69 -6.47 5.25
N ILE A 34 -9.87 -7.20 6.00
CA ILE A 34 -8.45 -7.41 5.71
C ILE A 34 -8.25 -8.82 5.16
N ILE A 35 -7.43 -8.95 4.12
CA ILE A 35 -6.76 -10.22 3.77
C ILE A 35 -5.25 -10.05 3.82
N ASP A 36 -4.57 -10.93 4.56
CA ASP A 36 -3.12 -10.91 4.73
C ASP A 36 -2.59 -12.34 5.01
N ASN A 37 -1.42 -12.67 4.49
CA ASN A 37 -0.79 -13.99 4.68
C ASN A 37 0.29 -13.99 5.77
N PHE A 38 0.57 -12.84 6.38
CA PHE A 38 1.61 -12.63 7.38
C PHE A 38 3.05 -12.89 6.90
N ASP A 39 3.33 -12.81 5.60
CA ASP A 39 4.71 -12.97 5.11
C ASP A 39 5.66 -11.93 5.71
N ASN A 40 5.19 -10.69 5.89
CA ASN A 40 5.96 -9.59 6.50
C ASN A 40 5.14 -8.75 7.49
N SER A 41 4.21 -9.39 8.20
CA SER A 41 3.34 -8.79 9.20
C SER A 41 2.96 -9.82 10.27
N VAL A 42 2.22 -9.41 11.30
CA VAL A 42 1.81 -10.27 12.43
C VAL A 42 0.35 -10.02 12.81
N MET A 43 -0.32 -11.01 13.42
CA MET A 43 -1.73 -10.90 13.82
C MET A 43 -1.95 -9.77 14.84
N GLU A 44 -0.98 -9.57 15.73
CA GLU A 44 -1.02 -8.57 16.79
C GLU A 44 -1.17 -7.15 16.22
N ALA A 45 -0.74 -6.90 14.99
CA ALA A 45 -0.96 -5.62 14.32
C ALA A 45 -2.47 -5.37 14.07
N VAL A 46 -3.23 -6.40 13.71
CA VAL A 46 -4.69 -6.32 13.53
C VAL A 46 -5.38 -6.10 14.89
N ASP A 47 -4.93 -6.79 15.94
CA ASP A 47 -5.47 -6.58 17.28
C ASP A 47 -5.17 -5.18 17.82
N ARG A 48 -3.98 -4.64 17.52
CA ARG A 48 -3.63 -3.25 17.84
C ARG A 48 -4.50 -2.25 17.09
N VAL A 49 -4.87 -2.52 15.83
CA VAL A 49 -5.86 -1.71 15.11
C VAL A 49 -7.17 -1.68 15.90
N ARG A 50 -7.70 -2.85 16.31
CA ARG A 50 -8.94 -2.92 17.13
C ARG A 50 -8.82 -2.11 18.42
N GLN A 51 -7.69 -2.20 19.12
CA GLN A 51 -7.44 -1.43 20.34
C GLN A 51 -7.36 0.08 20.08
N VAL A 52 -6.77 0.50 18.96
CA VAL A 52 -6.59 1.91 18.61
C VAL A 52 -7.92 2.56 18.22
N VAL A 53 -8.81 1.86 17.52
CA VAL A 53 -10.12 2.41 17.11
C VAL A 53 -11.20 2.27 18.19
N GLY A 54 -10.98 1.40 19.19
CA GLY A 54 -11.92 1.14 20.27
C GLY A 54 -13.01 0.11 19.93
N PRO A 55 -13.74 -0.38 20.95
CA PRO A 55 -14.62 -1.54 20.80
C PRO A 55 -15.76 -1.33 19.79
N LEU A 56 -16.33 -0.14 19.74
CA LEU A 56 -17.44 0.18 18.82
C LEU A 56 -17.00 0.06 17.35
N LEU A 57 -15.93 0.76 16.97
CA LEU A 57 -15.43 0.74 15.60
C LEU A 57 -14.79 -0.61 15.23
N SER A 58 -14.26 -1.34 16.20
CA SER A 58 -13.64 -2.65 15.96
C SER A 58 -14.63 -3.70 15.43
N GLN A 59 -15.93 -3.54 15.67
CA GLN A 59 -16.97 -4.44 15.15
C GLN A 59 -17.09 -4.38 13.62
N ASN A 60 -16.67 -3.25 13.03
CA ASN A 60 -16.65 -3.05 11.58
C ASN A 60 -15.39 -3.61 10.91
N LEU A 61 -14.49 -4.24 11.66
CA LEU A 61 -13.25 -4.81 11.15
C LEU A 61 -13.31 -6.35 11.09
N GLN A 62 -13.28 -6.88 9.88
CA GLN A 62 -13.14 -8.31 9.61
C GLN A 62 -11.70 -8.63 9.18
N PHE A 63 -11.23 -9.81 9.53
CA PHE A 63 -9.90 -10.29 9.17
C PHE A 63 -9.99 -11.71 8.61
N THR A 64 -9.31 -11.92 7.48
CA THR A 64 -9.12 -13.23 6.85
C THR A 64 -7.63 -13.47 6.66
N GLN A 65 -7.10 -14.54 7.24
CA GLN A 65 -5.76 -15.00 6.87
C GLN A 65 -5.86 -15.73 5.53
N GLY A 66 -5.10 -15.30 4.53
CA GLY A 66 -5.16 -15.88 3.19
C GLY A 66 -4.15 -15.25 2.23
N ASP A 67 -3.92 -15.92 1.10
CA ASP A 67 -2.97 -15.48 0.08
C ASP A 67 -3.67 -15.16 -1.24
N LEU A 68 -3.37 -14.02 -1.86
CA LEU A 68 -3.99 -13.63 -3.14
C LEU A 68 -3.62 -14.58 -4.29
N ARG A 69 -2.52 -15.33 -4.17
CA ARG A 69 -2.15 -16.37 -5.13
C ARG A 69 -3.02 -17.63 -5.00
N ASN A 70 -3.66 -17.81 -3.83
CA ASN A 70 -4.58 -18.91 -3.58
C ASN A 70 -6.01 -18.50 -3.96
N ARG A 71 -6.50 -19.02 -5.09
CA ARG A 71 -7.83 -18.70 -5.60
C ARG A 71 -8.95 -19.15 -4.66
N ASP A 72 -8.75 -20.20 -3.86
CA ASP A 72 -9.74 -20.66 -2.89
C ASP A 72 -9.92 -19.67 -1.74
N ASP A 73 -8.84 -19.00 -1.32
CA ASP A 73 -8.91 -17.96 -0.28
C ASP A 73 -9.67 -16.74 -0.80
N LEU A 74 -9.43 -16.35 -2.06
CA LEU A 74 -10.17 -15.28 -2.73
C LEU A 74 -11.65 -15.65 -2.93
N GLU A 75 -11.95 -16.86 -3.35
CA GLU A 75 -13.34 -17.34 -3.51
C GLU A 75 -14.09 -17.25 -2.18
N LYS A 76 -13.51 -17.81 -1.10
CA LYS A 76 -14.11 -17.76 0.23
C LYS A 76 -14.30 -16.34 0.75
N LEU A 77 -13.42 -15.41 0.39
CA LEU A 77 -13.49 -14.02 0.81
C LEU A 77 -14.61 -13.28 0.06
N PHE A 78 -14.55 -13.29 -1.28
CA PHE A 78 -15.49 -12.55 -2.12
C PHE A 78 -16.90 -13.16 -2.13
N SER A 79 -17.06 -14.47 -1.91
CA SER A 79 -18.39 -15.08 -1.83
C SER A 79 -19.17 -14.70 -0.58
N LYS A 80 -18.49 -14.25 0.48
CA LYS A 80 -19.11 -13.92 1.78
C LYS A 80 -19.47 -12.45 1.92
N THR A 81 -18.88 -11.58 1.11
CA THR A 81 -18.96 -10.13 1.32
C THR A 81 -18.90 -9.40 -0.01
N THR A 82 -19.86 -8.51 -0.23
CA THR A 82 -19.83 -7.57 -1.35
C THR A 82 -18.94 -6.39 -0.98
N PHE A 83 -17.95 -6.10 -1.81
CA PHE A 83 -17.03 -4.98 -1.60
C PHE A 83 -17.34 -3.82 -2.55
N ASP A 84 -17.39 -2.60 -2.01
CA ASP A 84 -17.57 -1.39 -2.79
C ASP A 84 -16.27 -0.95 -3.49
N ALA A 85 -15.13 -1.21 -2.86
CA ALA A 85 -13.81 -0.92 -3.38
C ALA A 85 -12.72 -1.76 -2.70
N VAL A 86 -11.56 -1.84 -3.35
CA VAL A 86 -10.36 -2.51 -2.85
C VAL A 86 -9.21 -1.52 -2.71
N ILE A 87 -8.51 -1.55 -1.58
CA ILE A 87 -7.20 -0.91 -1.40
C ILE A 87 -6.15 -2.01 -1.38
N HIS A 88 -5.28 -1.99 -2.38
CA HIS A 88 -4.33 -3.07 -2.62
C HIS A 88 -2.92 -2.71 -2.14
N PHE A 89 -2.57 -3.15 -0.91
CA PHE A 89 -1.20 -3.05 -0.37
C PHE A 89 -0.40 -4.35 -0.47
N ALA A 90 -1.07 -5.50 -0.57
CA ALA A 90 -0.38 -6.80 -0.59
C ALA A 90 0.65 -6.87 -1.72
N GLY A 91 1.87 -7.25 -1.36
CA GLY A 91 3.01 -7.36 -2.28
C GLY A 91 4.33 -7.25 -1.54
N LEU A 92 5.36 -7.92 -2.07
CA LEU A 92 6.73 -7.80 -1.59
C LEU A 92 7.33 -6.46 -2.03
N LYS A 93 8.12 -5.84 -1.15
CA LYS A 93 8.56 -4.44 -1.31
C LYS A 93 10.07 -4.20 -1.26
N ALA A 94 10.89 -5.19 -0.93
CA ALA A 94 12.32 -4.99 -0.74
C ALA A 94 13.09 -5.03 -2.07
N VAL A 95 13.67 -3.89 -2.47
CA VAL A 95 14.40 -3.76 -3.75
C VAL A 95 15.56 -4.75 -3.84
N ALA A 96 16.41 -4.83 -2.81
CA ALA A 96 17.57 -5.72 -2.81
C ALA A 96 17.16 -7.19 -2.90
N GLU A 97 16.15 -7.62 -2.13
CA GLU A 97 15.64 -8.98 -2.22
C GLU A 97 15.05 -9.27 -3.60
N SER A 98 14.38 -8.30 -4.24
CA SER A 98 13.81 -8.50 -5.58
C SER A 98 14.85 -8.81 -6.64
N VAL A 99 16.05 -8.24 -6.53
CA VAL A 99 17.18 -8.54 -7.42
C VAL A 99 17.69 -9.96 -7.16
N ALA A 100 17.79 -10.37 -5.90
CA ALA A 100 18.24 -11.71 -5.53
C ALA A 100 17.19 -12.81 -5.82
N LYS A 101 15.89 -12.50 -5.72
CA LYS A 101 14.77 -13.45 -5.82
C LYS A 101 13.65 -12.94 -6.75
N PRO A 102 13.93 -12.63 -8.03
CA PRO A 102 12.97 -11.98 -8.92
C PRO A 102 11.69 -12.80 -9.15
N ARG A 103 11.82 -14.13 -9.28
CA ARG A 103 10.67 -15.05 -9.42
C ARG A 103 9.66 -14.91 -8.28
N ARG A 104 10.14 -14.75 -7.05
CA ARG A 104 9.27 -14.58 -5.87
C ARG A 104 8.47 -13.28 -5.96
N TYR A 105 9.08 -12.21 -6.45
CA TYR A 105 8.41 -10.92 -6.63
C TYR A 105 7.37 -10.97 -7.76
N PHE A 106 7.66 -11.66 -8.87
CA PHE A 106 6.66 -11.85 -9.92
C PHE A 106 5.47 -12.69 -9.44
N ASP A 107 5.72 -13.75 -8.69
CA ASP A 107 4.64 -14.58 -8.13
C ASP A 107 3.77 -13.80 -7.12
N PHE A 108 4.36 -13.17 -6.11
CA PHE A 108 3.60 -12.42 -5.11
C PHE A 108 2.91 -11.18 -5.69
N ASN A 109 3.63 -10.38 -6.48
CA ASN A 109 3.11 -9.10 -6.93
C ASN A 109 2.30 -9.26 -8.22
N LEU A 110 2.75 -9.99 -9.23
CA LEU A 110 1.99 -10.08 -10.49
C LEU A 110 0.85 -11.08 -10.38
N VAL A 111 1.14 -12.34 -10.05
CA VAL A 111 0.10 -13.39 -10.01
C VAL A 111 -0.95 -13.07 -8.96
N GLY A 112 -0.53 -12.63 -7.77
CA GLY A 112 -1.44 -12.21 -6.71
C GLY A 112 -2.38 -11.07 -7.13
N THR A 113 -1.87 -10.02 -7.79
CA THR A 113 -2.72 -8.91 -8.25
C THR A 113 -3.58 -9.27 -9.45
N ILE A 114 -3.10 -10.10 -10.37
CA ILE A 114 -3.89 -10.60 -11.52
C ILE A 114 -5.09 -11.39 -11.01
N ASN A 115 -4.88 -12.34 -10.09
CA ASN A 115 -5.98 -13.05 -9.45
C ASN A 115 -6.95 -12.09 -8.77
N LEU A 116 -6.46 -11.06 -8.06
CA LEU A 116 -7.31 -10.06 -7.44
C LEU A 116 -8.20 -9.33 -8.45
N TYR A 117 -7.66 -8.91 -9.60
CA TYR A 117 -8.45 -8.29 -10.68
C TYR A 117 -9.55 -9.22 -11.21
N GLU A 118 -9.24 -10.49 -11.44
CA GLU A 118 -10.22 -11.48 -11.91
C GLU A 118 -11.38 -11.66 -10.92
N PHE A 119 -11.08 -11.76 -9.63
CA PHE A 119 -12.10 -11.91 -8.59
C PHE A 119 -12.91 -10.63 -8.39
N MET A 120 -12.25 -9.48 -8.43
CA MET A 120 -12.93 -8.19 -8.45
C MET A 120 -13.92 -8.08 -9.62
N ALA A 121 -13.52 -8.49 -10.83
CA ALA A 121 -14.40 -8.55 -11.99
C ALA A 121 -15.58 -9.52 -11.77
N LYS A 122 -15.28 -10.75 -11.34
CA LYS A 122 -16.27 -11.82 -11.09
C LYS A 122 -17.37 -11.38 -10.11
N TYR A 123 -17.01 -10.64 -9.07
CA TYR A 123 -17.94 -10.17 -8.03
C TYR A 123 -18.35 -8.70 -8.22
N ASN A 124 -18.12 -8.13 -9.41
CA ASN A 124 -18.54 -6.78 -9.80
C ASN A 124 -18.02 -5.65 -8.87
N CYS A 125 -16.85 -5.83 -8.27
CA CYS A 125 -16.12 -4.79 -7.54
C CYS A 125 -15.10 -4.13 -8.46
N LYS A 126 -15.42 -2.97 -9.04
CA LYS A 126 -14.59 -2.35 -10.10
C LYS A 126 -13.87 -1.08 -9.67
N LYS A 127 -13.73 -0.85 -8.36
CA LYS A 127 -13.03 0.30 -7.78
C LYS A 127 -11.79 -0.16 -7.04
N MET A 128 -10.61 0.34 -7.43
CA MET A 128 -9.34 -0.02 -6.80
C MET A 128 -8.46 1.19 -6.52
N VAL A 129 -7.83 1.19 -5.35
CA VAL A 129 -6.59 1.95 -5.11
C VAL A 129 -5.43 0.98 -5.14
N PHE A 130 -4.53 1.20 -6.08
CA PHE A 130 -3.32 0.43 -6.20
C PHE A 130 -2.14 1.15 -5.56
N SER A 131 -1.42 0.43 -4.69
CA SER A 131 -0.17 0.90 -4.08
C SER A 131 0.98 0.75 -5.06
N SER A 132 1.20 1.76 -5.89
CA SER A 132 2.40 1.89 -6.72
C SER A 132 3.56 2.49 -5.92
N SER A 133 4.65 2.83 -6.58
CA SER A 133 5.87 3.33 -5.93
C SER A 133 6.64 4.26 -6.84
N ALA A 134 7.33 5.25 -6.27
CA ALA A 134 8.25 6.11 -7.00
C ALA A 134 9.38 5.34 -7.74
N THR A 135 9.60 4.06 -7.43
CA THR A 135 10.54 3.19 -8.16
C THR A 135 10.18 3.00 -9.64
N VAL A 136 8.93 3.28 -10.04
CA VAL A 136 8.52 3.25 -11.46
C VAL A 136 9.19 4.34 -12.28
N TYR A 137 9.64 5.44 -11.66
CA TYR A 137 10.37 6.52 -12.34
C TYR A 137 11.85 6.20 -12.59
N GLY A 138 12.41 5.15 -11.97
CA GLY A 138 13.82 4.80 -12.14
C GLY A 138 14.77 5.90 -11.66
N GLN A 139 15.60 6.39 -12.57
CA GLN A 139 16.47 7.57 -12.40
C GLN A 139 15.85 8.75 -13.16
N PRO A 140 14.99 9.55 -12.52
CA PRO A 140 14.36 10.69 -13.17
C PRO A 140 15.40 11.78 -13.47
N GLU A 141 15.26 12.44 -14.61
CA GLU A 141 16.17 13.53 -15.05
C GLU A 141 16.08 14.77 -14.14
N LYS A 142 14.94 14.97 -13.48
CA LYS A 142 14.66 16.11 -12.60
C LYS A 142 14.01 15.65 -11.29
N ILE A 143 14.25 16.40 -10.22
CA ILE A 143 13.64 16.21 -8.91
C ILE A 143 13.12 17.59 -8.46
N PRO A 144 11.85 17.75 -8.03
CA PRO A 144 10.86 16.70 -7.79
C PRO A 144 10.31 16.04 -9.07
N CYS A 145 9.86 14.79 -8.95
CA CYS A 145 9.22 14.07 -10.05
C CYS A 145 7.76 14.49 -10.20
N GLU A 146 7.31 14.67 -11.43
CA GLU A 146 5.90 14.87 -11.79
C GLU A 146 5.31 13.56 -12.36
N GLU A 147 3.98 13.42 -12.34
CA GLU A 147 3.31 12.17 -12.69
C GLU A 147 3.41 11.78 -14.18
N ASP A 148 3.71 12.74 -15.05
CA ASP A 148 3.89 12.59 -16.50
C ASP A 148 5.32 12.20 -16.93
N PHE A 149 6.25 12.08 -15.97
CA PHE A 149 7.61 11.64 -16.23
C PHE A 149 7.63 10.25 -16.85
N LYS A 150 8.63 10.02 -17.72
CA LYS A 150 8.86 8.71 -18.32
C LYS A 150 9.09 7.65 -17.24
N LEU A 151 8.38 6.53 -17.38
CA LEU A 151 8.49 5.39 -16.47
C LEU A 151 9.59 4.45 -16.96
N GLN A 152 10.53 4.11 -16.08
CA GLN A 152 11.64 3.21 -16.38
C GLN A 152 12.14 2.51 -15.11
N ALA A 153 11.44 1.45 -14.70
CA ALA A 153 11.84 0.70 -13.52
C ALA A 153 13.21 0.00 -13.70
N MET A 154 14.08 0.13 -12.70
CA MET A 154 15.47 -0.37 -12.76
C MET A 154 15.73 -1.68 -12.00
N ASN A 155 14.73 -2.23 -11.32
CA ASN A 155 14.85 -3.45 -10.53
C ASN A 155 13.57 -4.28 -10.61
N PRO A 156 13.61 -5.59 -10.28
CA PRO A 156 12.44 -6.46 -10.39
C PRO A 156 11.21 -5.98 -9.61
N TYR A 157 11.38 -5.47 -8.38
CA TYR A 157 10.28 -4.86 -7.61
C TYR A 157 9.62 -3.71 -8.37
N GLY A 158 10.40 -2.72 -8.82
CA GLY A 158 9.90 -1.59 -9.60
C GLY A 158 9.22 -2.05 -10.89
N ARG A 159 9.77 -3.07 -11.58
CA ARG A 159 9.16 -3.63 -12.79
C ARG A 159 7.80 -4.26 -12.49
N THR A 160 7.64 -4.92 -11.35
CA THR A 160 6.32 -5.44 -10.96
C THR A 160 5.30 -4.33 -10.79
N LYS A 161 5.67 -3.19 -10.16
CA LYS A 161 4.76 -2.05 -9.99
C LYS A 161 4.41 -1.40 -11.32
N LEU A 162 5.39 -1.23 -12.20
CA LEU A 162 5.17 -0.68 -13.54
C LEU A 162 4.24 -1.57 -14.38
N PHE A 163 4.49 -2.88 -14.43
CA PHE A 163 3.61 -3.81 -15.16
C PHE A 163 2.19 -3.82 -14.62
N LEU A 164 2.00 -3.70 -13.30
CA LEU A 164 0.67 -3.63 -12.71
C LEU A 164 -0.04 -2.30 -13.01
N GLU A 165 0.70 -1.18 -13.13
CA GLU A 165 0.12 0.06 -13.65
C GLU A 165 -0.32 -0.07 -15.11
N GLU A 166 0.46 -0.76 -15.95
CA GLU A 166 0.13 -1.00 -17.37
C GLU A 166 -1.09 -1.92 -17.50
N ILE A 167 -1.12 -3.05 -16.77
CA ILE A 167 -2.27 -3.96 -16.71
C ILE A 167 -3.52 -3.20 -16.27
N ALA A 168 -3.44 -2.36 -15.24
CA ALA A 168 -4.57 -1.55 -14.79
C ALA A 168 -5.10 -0.60 -15.88
N ARG A 169 -4.21 0.02 -16.66
CA ARG A 169 -4.58 0.90 -17.77
C ARG A 169 -5.23 0.13 -18.91
N ASP A 170 -4.73 -1.06 -19.23
CA ASP A 170 -5.29 -1.92 -20.26
C ASP A 170 -6.70 -2.40 -19.87
N ILE A 171 -6.89 -2.83 -18.61
CA ILE A 171 -8.20 -3.20 -18.07
C ILE A 171 -9.16 -2.00 -18.16
N GLN A 172 -8.78 -0.83 -17.66
CA GLN A 172 -9.66 0.35 -17.69
C GLN A 172 -10.01 0.81 -19.10
N LYS A 173 -9.07 0.67 -20.05
CA LYS A 173 -9.31 1.00 -21.46
C LYS A 173 -10.30 0.03 -22.11
N ALA A 174 -10.25 -1.26 -21.76
CA ALA A 174 -11.16 -2.28 -22.26
C ALA A 174 -12.53 -2.24 -21.55
N GLU A 175 -12.55 -1.90 -20.27
CA GLU A 175 -13.72 -1.87 -19.39
C GLU A 175 -13.81 -0.50 -18.66
N PRO A 176 -14.42 0.53 -19.28
CA PRO A 176 -14.41 1.92 -18.79
C PRO A 176 -15.08 2.15 -17.42
N GLU A 177 -15.87 1.19 -16.95
CA GLU A 177 -16.50 1.19 -15.64
C GLU A 177 -15.49 0.98 -14.49
N TRP A 178 -14.30 0.44 -14.78
CA TRP A 178 -13.23 0.35 -13.79
C TRP A 178 -12.73 1.72 -13.39
N LYS A 179 -12.64 1.96 -12.08
CA LYS A 179 -12.06 3.16 -11.48
C LYS A 179 -10.84 2.74 -10.68
N ILE A 180 -9.66 2.92 -11.28
CA ILE A 180 -8.38 2.52 -10.68
C ILE A 180 -7.52 3.76 -10.43
N ILE A 181 -7.12 3.95 -9.19
CA ILE A 181 -6.21 5.01 -8.76
C ILE A 181 -4.83 4.39 -8.53
N LEU A 182 -3.82 4.91 -9.22
CA LEU A 182 -2.43 4.47 -9.10
C LEU A 182 -1.67 5.43 -8.17
N LEU A 183 -1.52 5.05 -6.90
CA LEU A 183 -0.84 5.90 -5.91
C LEU A 183 0.64 5.55 -5.82
N ARG A 184 1.51 6.43 -6.31
CA ARG A 184 2.97 6.26 -6.30
C ARG A 184 3.58 6.80 -5.01
N TYR A 185 3.72 5.95 -3.99
CA TYR A 185 4.34 6.36 -2.71
C TYR A 185 5.86 6.53 -2.84
N PHE A 186 6.41 7.48 -2.07
CA PHE A 186 7.84 7.62 -1.87
C PHE A 186 8.29 6.73 -0.70
N ASN A 187 8.87 7.30 0.36
CA ASN A 187 9.36 6.55 1.52
C ASN A 187 8.54 6.91 2.76
N PRO A 188 7.44 6.19 3.02
CA PRO A 188 6.63 6.41 4.21
C PRO A 188 7.42 6.03 5.46
N VAL A 189 7.39 6.88 6.49
CA VAL A 189 8.02 6.65 7.79
C VAL A 189 7.11 7.10 8.94
N GLY A 190 7.42 6.64 10.15
CA GLY A 190 6.76 7.05 11.39
C GLY A 190 5.87 5.95 11.97
N ALA A 191 5.02 6.33 12.91
CA ALA A 191 4.15 5.43 13.68
C ALA A 191 2.90 6.17 14.15
N HIS A 192 1.83 5.43 14.42
CA HIS A 192 0.61 5.99 14.99
C HIS A 192 0.92 6.74 16.30
N GLU A 193 0.29 7.89 16.53
CA GLU A 193 0.55 8.78 17.67
C GLU A 193 0.39 8.10 19.05
N SER A 194 -0.41 7.02 19.11
CA SER A 194 -0.58 6.20 20.32
C SER A 194 0.64 5.35 20.68
N GLY A 195 1.63 5.22 19.79
CA GLY A 195 2.77 4.32 19.94
C GLY A 195 2.44 2.83 19.79
N LYS A 196 1.17 2.48 19.52
CA LYS A 196 0.71 1.07 19.43
C LYS A 196 0.83 0.48 18.04
N LEU A 197 0.99 1.28 16.99
CA LEU A 197 1.12 0.83 15.60
C LEU A 197 2.32 1.53 14.97
N GLY A 198 3.14 0.78 14.25
CA GLY A 198 4.36 1.26 13.59
C GLY A 198 4.87 0.25 12.57
N GLU A 199 6.04 0.50 11.99
CA GLU A 199 6.68 -0.45 11.07
C GLU A 199 7.49 -1.49 11.86
N ASP A 200 7.06 -2.75 11.82
CA ASP A 200 7.73 -3.88 12.50
C ASP A 200 7.91 -5.06 11.51
N PRO A 201 8.91 -4.99 10.61
CA PRO A 201 9.13 -6.02 9.59
C PRO A 201 9.71 -7.29 10.21
N LYS A 202 9.45 -8.45 9.59
CA LYS A 202 10.05 -9.71 10.02
C LYS A 202 11.54 -9.77 9.66
N GLY A 203 12.36 -10.19 10.61
CA GLY A 203 13.80 -10.33 10.43
C GLY A 203 14.54 -8.98 10.42
N ILE A 204 15.67 -8.94 9.72
CA ILE A 204 16.47 -7.71 9.58
C ILE A 204 15.71 -6.74 8.65
N PRO A 205 15.42 -5.50 9.09
CA PRO A 205 14.71 -4.53 8.26
C PRO A 205 15.46 -4.25 6.95
N ASN A 206 14.73 -4.18 5.84
CA ASN A 206 15.30 -3.74 4.56
C ASN A 206 15.21 -2.22 4.37
N ASN A 207 14.33 -1.56 5.13
CA ASN A 207 14.09 -0.13 5.07
C ASN A 207 14.93 0.61 6.13
N LEU A 208 15.40 1.81 5.79
CA LEU A 208 16.31 2.59 6.63
C LEU A 208 15.74 2.89 8.02
N MET A 209 14.51 3.40 8.09
CA MET A 209 13.93 3.87 9.35
C MET A 209 13.70 2.75 10.39
N PRO A 210 13.08 1.60 10.07
CA PRO A 210 12.97 0.50 11.03
C PRO A 210 14.34 -0.07 11.42
N TYR A 211 15.35 -0.01 10.55
CA TYR A 211 16.73 -0.39 10.91
C TYR A 211 17.31 0.54 11.97
N ILE A 212 17.23 1.87 11.75
CA ILE A 212 17.67 2.89 12.71
C ILE A 212 16.97 2.70 14.06
N GLN A 213 15.65 2.44 14.04
CA GLN A 213 14.88 2.20 15.26
C GLN A 213 15.38 0.97 16.02
N GLN A 214 15.66 -0.14 15.33
CA GLN A 214 16.20 -1.35 15.97
C GLN A 214 17.59 -1.14 16.57
N VAL A 215 18.44 -0.32 15.93
CA VAL A 215 19.73 0.09 16.51
C VAL A 215 19.52 0.96 17.76
N ALA A 216 18.63 1.95 17.68
CA ALA A 216 18.36 2.87 18.79
C ALA A 216 17.84 2.17 20.06
N VAL A 217 17.11 1.06 19.91
CA VAL A 217 16.61 0.25 21.03
C VAL A 217 17.50 -0.94 21.37
N GLY A 218 18.71 -1.03 20.78
CA GLY A 218 19.71 -2.05 21.09
C GLY A 218 19.44 -3.46 20.55
N ARG A 219 18.48 -3.63 19.62
CA ARG A 219 18.23 -4.91 18.93
C ARG A 219 19.28 -5.23 17.86
N LEU A 220 19.85 -4.19 17.24
CA LEU A 220 20.95 -4.27 16.29
C LEU A 220 22.13 -3.44 16.81
N THR A 221 23.36 -3.86 16.51
CA THR A 221 24.57 -3.21 17.03
C THR A 221 24.92 -1.92 16.31
N GLU A 222 24.69 -1.86 15.00
CA GLU A 222 25.09 -0.73 14.15
C GLU A 222 24.22 -0.61 12.91
N LEU A 223 24.20 0.58 12.31
CA LEU A 223 23.52 0.86 11.05
C LEU A 223 24.49 0.66 9.87
N ASN A 224 24.10 -0.15 8.89
CA ASN A 224 24.82 -0.25 7.63
C ASN A 224 24.39 0.86 6.67
N VAL A 225 25.33 1.76 6.30
CA VAL A 225 25.11 2.81 5.29
C VAL A 225 25.60 2.31 3.93
N TYR A 226 24.66 2.06 3.02
CA TYR A 226 24.97 1.52 1.70
C TYR A 226 25.37 2.60 0.69
N GLY A 227 26.68 2.78 0.51
CA GLY A 227 27.31 3.69 -0.45
C GLY A 227 27.73 5.03 0.17
N HIS A 228 28.87 5.53 -0.29
CA HIS A 228 29.53 6.75 0.22
C HIS A 228 30.11 7.63 -0.89
N ASP A 229 29.81 7.31 -2.15
CA ASP A 229 30.36 7.88 -3.37
C ASP A 229 29.26 8.37 -4.34
N TYR A 230 28.03 8.52 -3.87
CA TYR A 230 26.97 9.16 -4.66
C TYR A 230 27.31 10.64 -4.92
N PRO A 231 26.87 11.23 -6.04
CA PRO A 231 27.06 12.66 -6.34
C PRO A 231 26.10 13.53 -5.51
N THR A 232 26.24 13.47 -4.19
CA THR A 232 25.43 14.17 -3.18
C THR A 232 26.38 14.84 -2.17
N ARG A 233 25.84 15.72 -1.32
CA ARG A 233 26.64 16.54 -0.40
C ARG A 233 27.59 15.73 0.50
N ASP A 234 27.17 14.56 0.95
CA ASP A 234 27.91 13.73 1.91
C ASP A 234 28.25 12.33 1.36
N GLY A 235 28.06 12.10 0.05
CA GLY A 235 28.31 10.81 -0.59
C GLY A 235 27.22 9.76 -0.35
N SER A 236 26.20 10.05 0.47
CA SER A 236 25.11 9.12 0.78
C SER A 236 23.90 9.30 -0.17
N ALA A 237 23.07 8.26 -0.27
CA ALA A 237 21.90 8.31 -1.13
C ALA A 237 20.78 9.20 -0.54
N VAL A 238 20.37 10.25 -1.25
CA VAL A 238 19.27 11.15 -0.84
C VAL A 238 17.90 10.52 -1.15
N ARG A 239 16.94 10.67 -0.23
CA ARG A 239 15.57 10.18 -0.35
C ARG A 239 14.57 11.22 0.15
N LYS A 240 13.43 11.36 -0.53
CA LYS A 240 12.28 12.10 0.00
C LYS A 240 11.58 11.23 1.05
N ILE A 241 11.60 11.71 2.30
CA ILE A 241 10.92 11.08 3.43
C ILE A 241 9.50 11.65 3.52
N GLN A 242 8.52 10.77 3.67
CA GLN A 242 7.11 11.13 3.78
C GLN A 242 6.56 10.61 5.11
N PRO A 243 6.03 11.47 6.00
CA PRO A 243 5.31 10.97 7.18
C PRO A 243 4.14 10.08 6.76
N TYR A 244 3.94 8.93 7.42
CA TYR A 244 2.82 8.03 7.10
C TYR A 244 1.47 8.74 7.15
N SER A 245 1.32 9.73 8.04
CA SER A 245 0.10 10.54 8.19
C SER A 245 -0.19 11.43 6.98
N THR A 246 0.85 11.76 6.20
CA THR A 246 0.75 12.51 4.94
C THR A 246 0.57 11.60 3.72
N MET A 247 0.46 10.28 3.90
CA MET A 247 -0.13 9.47 2.85
C MET A 247 -1.57 9.93 2.71
N TYR A 248 -1.87 10.61 1.60
CA TYR A 248 -3.13 11.29 1.28
C TYR A 248 -4.32 10.34 1.12
N LEU A 249 -4.50 9.38 2.02
CA LEU A 249 -5.69 8.56 2.12
C LEU A 249 -6.92 9.43 2.43
N PHE A 250 -6.74 10.62 3.04
CA PHE A 250 -7.81 11.61 3.19
C PHE A 250 -8.38 12.10 1.86
N LEU A 251 -7.55 12.29 0.82
CA LEU A 251 -8.06 12.60 -0.53
C LEU A 251 -8.86 11.41 -1.08
N PHE A 252 -8.47 10.18 -0.74
CA PHE A 252 -9.18 8.96 -1.16
C PHE A 252 -10.51 8.74 -0.44
N LEU A 253 -10.59 8.95 0.88
CA LEU A 253 -11.86 8.91 1.62
C LEU A 253 -12.87 9.90 1.04
N HIS A 254 -12.39 11.10 0.70
CA HIS A 254 -13.18 12.11 0.01
C HIS A 254 -13.53 11.68 -1.42
N HIS A 255 -12.67 10.93 -2.13
CA HIS A 255 -12.93 10.47 -3.51
C HIS A 255 -13.83 9.23 -3.61
N ILE A 256 -13.75 8.26 -2.67
CA ILE A 256 -14.77 7.21 -2.53
C ILE A 256 -16.15 7.85 -2.36
N HIS A 257 -16.22 8.89 -1.51
CA HIS A 257 -17.45 9.60 -1.23
C HIS A 257 -17.92 10.45 -2.43
N LEU A 258 -17.01 11.15 -3.12
CA LEU A 258 -17.31 12.00 -4.29
C LEU A 258 -17.55 11.22 -5.60
N GLN A 259 -17.05 9.99 -5.75
CA GLN A 259 -17.43 9.16 -6.90
C GLN A 259 -18.86 8.60 -6.79
N ALA A 260 -19.55 8.80 -5.67
CA ALA A 260 -21.02 8.71 -5.62
C ALA A 260 -21.70 9.88 -6.36
N THR A 261 -21.00 10.99 -6.64
CA THR A 261 -21.55 12.21 -7.25
C THR A 261 -20.93 12.59 -8.61
N GLY A 262 -20.06 11.74 -9.19
CA GLY A 262 -19.74 11.78 -10.62
C GLY A 262 -18.77 12.87 -11.10
N GLN A 263 -17.82 13.34 -10.29
CA GLN A 263 -16.77 14.26 -10.75
C GLN A 263 -15.38 13.62 -10.79
N ASP A 264 -14.72 13.74 -11.94
CA ASP A 264 -13.33 13.35 -12.18
C ASP A 264 -12.38 14.46 -11.70
N ILE A 265 -11.50 14.15 -10.75
CA ILE A 265 -10.52 15.08 -10.22
C ILE A 265 -9.14 14.43 -10.35
N ARG A 266 -8.34 14.96 -11.28
CA ARG A 266 -6.90 14.72 -11.34
C ARG A 266 -6.26 15.30 -10.09
N GLY A 267 -6.01 14.46 -9.09
CA GLY A 267 -5.30 14.86 -7.88
C GLY A 267 -3.85 15.18 -8.21
N LYS A 268 -3.52 16.47 -8.33
CA LYS A 268 -2.12 16.92 -8.23
C LYS A 268 -1.62 16.58 -6.83
N CYS A 269 -0.47 15.92 -6.75
CA CYS A 269 0.27 15.77 -5.50
C CYS A 269 0.82 17.15 -5.11
N ASP A 270 -0.03 18.03 -4.57
CA ASP A 270 0.38 19.38 -4.18
C ASP A 270 1.34 19.25 -3.00
N THR A 271 2.62 19.43 -3.31
CA THR A 271 3.69 19.41 -2.32
C THR A 271 3.51 20.64 -1.45
N GLY A 272 2.87 20.47 -0.29
CA GLY A 272 2.85 21.46 0.77
C GLY A 272 4.29 21.84 1.14
N GLN A 273 4.84 22.83 0.45
CA GLN A 273 5.94 23.62 0.93
C GLN A 273 5.34 24.55 1.98
N SER A 274 5.50 24.19 3.25
CA SER A 274 5.51 25.21 4.30
C SER A 274 6.65 26.17 3.96
N LYS A 275 6.30 27.43 3.67
CA LYS A 275 7.24 28.55 3.78
C LYS A 275 7.73 28.69 5.21
#